data_AF-A0A8I1RI88-F1
#
_entry.id   AF-A0A8I1RI88-F1
#
_cell.length_a   1.000
_cell.length_b   1.000
_cell.length_c   1.000
_cell.angle_alpha   90.00
_cell.angle_beta   90.00
_cell.angle_gamma   90.00
#
_symmetry.space_group_name_H-M   'P 1'
#
loop_
_entity.id
_entity.type
_entity.pdbx_description
1 polymer ?
#
loop_
_entity_poly.entity_id
_entity_poly.type
_entity_poly.pdbx_seq_one_letter_code
_entity_poly.pdbx_strand_id
1 'polypeptide(L)'
;MHGLVVERVRRLCEEVPDISWSICEVFTAPPPELSPNGAPLAWHCIVGAGAVTFGASERDDVDFKVVVDYDAVLPLGRYDTQGKQERVQELSQMSQALIRDGQMRVIGDRTKRDPRVGDFHDIIARVTA
;
A
#
# COMPACT_ATOMS: atom_id res chain seq x y z
N MET A 1 -2.55 -13.92 3.36
CA MET A 1 -2.74 -12.61 2.68
C MET A 1 -2.32 -12.67 1.21
N HIS A 2 -1.12 -13.15 0.88
CA HIS A 2 -0.64 -13.28 -0.50
C HIS A 2 -1.62 -13.97 -1.47
N GLY A 3 -2.26 -15.08 -1.09
CA GLY A 3 -3.12 -15.85 -2.01
C GLY A 3 -4.35 -15.12 -2.56
N LEU A 4 -5.05 -14.32 -1.75
CA LEU A 4 -6.29 -13.62 -2.19
C LEU A 4 -5.99 -12.43 -3.10
N VAL A 5 -4.91 -11.70 -2.83
CA VAL A 5 -4.47 -10.58 -3.68
C VAL A 5 -3.88 -11.11 -4.98
N VAL A 6 -3.06 -12.17 -4.91
CA VAL A 6 -2.52 -12.83 -6.09
C VAL A 6 -3.63 -13.38 -6.98
N GLU A 7 -4.63 -14.07 -6.43
CA GLU A 7 -5.74 -14.65 -7.21
C GLU A 7 -6.62 -13.57 -7.86
N ARG A 8 -6.98 -12.52 -7.12
CA ARG A 8 -7.84 -11.45 -7.63
C ARG A 8 -7.15 -10.66 -8.73
N VAL A 9 -5.86 -10.37 -8.55
CA VAL A 9 -5.09 -9.66 -9.56
C VAL A 9 -4.71 -10.56 -10.72
N ARG A 10 -4.44 -11.85 -10.51
CA ARG A 10 -4.28 -12.82 -11.60
C ARG A 10 -5.51 -12.85 -12.49
N ARG A 11 -6.71 -12.93 -11.91
CA ARG A 11 -7.96 -12.88 -12.66
C ARG A 11 -8.14 -11.55 -13.39
N LEU A 12 -7.80 -10.43 -12.74
CA LEU A 12 -7.77 -9.11 -13.38
C LEU A 12 -6.76 -9.01 -14.53
N CYS A 13 -5.60 -9.64 -14.44
CA CYS A 13 -4.61 -9.72 -15.52
C CYS A 13 -5.09 -10.59 -16.69
N GLU A 14 -5.87 -11.64 -16.41
CA GLU A 14 -6.54 -12.46 -17.44
C GLU A 14 -7.66 -11.68 -18.14
N GLU A 15 -8.37 -10.81 -17.42
CA GLU A 15 -9.49 -9.99 -17.94
C GLU A 15 -9.03 -8.65 -18.57
N VAL A 16 -7.88 -8.12 -18.14
CA VAL A 16 -7.30 -6.83 -18.54
C VAL A 16 -5.78 -6.98 -18.72
N PRO A 17 -5.32 -7.46 -19.88
CA PRO A 17 -3.91 -7.83 -20.09
C PRO A 17 -2.93 -6.64 -20.01
N ASP A 18 -3.42 -5.40 -20.20
CA ASP A 18 -2.61 -4.18 -20.21
C ASP A 18 -2.54 -3.46 -18.84
N ILE A 19 -3.02 -4.10 -17.77
CA ILE A 19 -2.96 -3.50 -16.44
C ILE A 19 -1.52 -3.43 -15.94
N SER A 20 -1.06 -2.23 -15.60
CA SER A 20 0.28 -2.02 -15.04
C SER A 20 0.24 -0.94 -13.98
N TRP A 21 0.73 -1.27 -12.80
CA TRP A 21 0.96 -0.31 -11.72
C TRP A 21 1.94 -0.90 -10.70
N SER A 22 2.63 -0.04 -9.97
CA SER A 22 3.56 -0.47 -8.93
C SER A 22 3.57 0.46 -7.72
N ILE A 23 3.75 -0.12 -6.53
CA ILE A 23 3.85 0.59 -5.26
C ILE A 23 5.02 0.06 -4.44
N CYS A 24 5.69 0.95 -3.71
CA CYS A 24 6.53 0.60 -2.58
C CYS A 24 6.10 1.37 -1.34
N GLU A 25 5.96 0.69 -0.20
CA GLU A 25 5.80 1.35 1.10
C GLU A 25 7.02 1.08 1.96
N VAL A 26 7.49 2.13 2.63
CA VAL A 26 8.63 2.10 3.54
C VAL A 26 8.18 2.67 4.88
N PHE A 27 8.27 1.84 5.91
CA PHE A 27 7.97 2.19 7.29
C PHE A 27 9.27 2.52 8.03
N THR A 28 9.41 3.78 8.40
CA THR A 28 10.55 4.33 9.13
C THR A 28 10.35 4.16 10.64
N ALA A 29 11.46 4.10 11.39
CA ALA A 29 11.46 3.90 12.83
C ALA A 29 10.61 2.70 13.32
N PRO A 30 10.71 1.51 12.70
CA PRO A 30 9.99 0.34 13.19
C PRO A 30 10.47 -0.07 14.59
N PRO A 31 9.61 -0.75 15.37
CA PRO A 31 9.99 -1.17 16.71
C PRO A 31 11.09 -2.26 16.66
N PRO A 32 11.97 -2.34 17.67
CA PRO A 32 13.15 -3.23 17.64
C PRO A 32 12.82 -4.72 17.46
N GLU A 33 11.65 -5.16 17.91
CA GLU A 33 11.19 -6.54 17.71
C GLU A 33 10.95 -6.91 16.23
N LEU A 34 10.68 -5.92 15.37
CA LEU A 34 10.51 -6.12 13.93
C LEU A 34 11.77 -5.77 13.15
N SER A 35 12.60 -4.85 13.67
CA SER A 35 13.87 -4.46 13.07
C SER A 35 14.93 -4.22 14.14
N PRO A 36 15.69 -5.27 14.54
CA PRO A 36 16.66 -5.17 15.64
C PRO A 36 17.78 -4.17 15.40
N ASN A 37 18.08 -3.86 14.13
CA ASN A 37 19.10 -2.88 13.73
C ASN A 37 18.50 -1.49 13.41
N GLY A 38 17.19 -1.30 13.60
CA GLY A 38 16.49 -0.06 13.28
C GLY A 38 16.36 0.25 11.78
N ALA A 39 16.69 -0.72 10.91
CA ALA A 39 16.50 -0.55 9.47
C ALA A 39 15.01 -0.40 9.15
N PRO A 40 14.62 0.45 8.18
CA PRO A 40 13.23 0.56 7.74
C PRO A 40 12.68 -0.78 7.28
N LEU A 41 11.38 -1.00 7.52
CA LEU A 41 10.64 -2.11 6.92
C LEU A 41 10.07 -1.66 5.59
N ALA A 42 10.14 -2.50 4.57
CA ALA A 42 9.59 -2.14 3.27
C ALA A 42 8.91 -3.31 2.60
N TRP A 43 7.93 -2.99 1.75
CA TRP A 43 7.38 -3.93 0.79
C TRP A 43 7.09 -3.23 -0.53
N HIS A 44 6.96 -4.01 -1.58
CA HIS A 44 6.49 -3.53 -2.86
C HIS A 44 5.54 -4.53 -3.51
N CYS A 45 4.64 -4.00 -4.34
CA CYS A 45 3.81 -4.77 -5.25
C CYS A 45 3.97 -4.19 -6.66
N ILE A 46 4.24 -5.07 -7.62
CA ILE A 46 4.35 -4.70 -9.03
C ILE A 46 3.34 -5.57 -9.78
N VAL A 47 2.42 -4.91 -10.45
CA VAL A 47 1.46 -5.49 -11.37
C VAL A 47 1.85 -5.08 -12.78
N GLY A 48 1.98 -6.05 -13.66
CA GLY A 48 2.35 -5.83 -15.05
C GLY A 48 2.75 -7.14 -15.72
N ALA A 49 2.78 -7.13 -17.06
CA ALA A 49 3.13 -8.31 -17.87
C ALA A 49 2.30 -9.57 -17.50
N GLY A 50 1.02 -9.37 -17.16
CA GLY A 50 0.12 -10.45 -16.76
C GLY A 50 0.42 -11.09 -15.40
N ALA A 51 1.28 -10.49 -14.57
CA ALA A 51 1.71 -11.05 -13.29
C ALA A 51 1.63 -10.04 -12.14
N VAL A 52 1.71 -10.58 -10.92
CA VAL A 52 1.87 -9.80 -9.69
C VAL A 52 3.07 -10.32 -8.93
N THR A 53 3.93 -9.41 -8.53
CA THR A 53 5.07 -9.73 -7.68
C THR A 53 5.02 -8.92 -6.40
N PHE A 54 5.30 -9.59 -5.29
CA PHE A 54 5.50 -8.98 -3.99
C PHE A 54 6.94 -9.17 -3.56
N GLY A 55 7.52 -8.16 -2.91
CA GLY A 55 8.83 -8.28 -2.29
C GLY A 55 8.90 -7.48 -0.99
N ALA A 56 9.84 -7.84 -0.13
CA ALA A 56 10.04 -7.27 1.21
C ALA A 56 11.26 -6.34 1.26
N SER A 57 11.52 -5.62 0.16
CA SER A 57 12.61 -4.66 0.05
C SER A 57 12.10 -3.32 -0.47
N GLU A 58 12.82 -2.27 -0.13
CA GLU A 58 12.60 -0.94 -0.68
C GLU A 58 12.91 -0.94 -2.19
N ARG A 59 12.10 -0.21 -2.96
CA ARG A 59 12.31 0.06 -4.38
C ARG A 59 12.01 1.52 -4.68
N ASP A 60 12.81 2.10 -5.55
CA ASP A 60 12.58 3.46 -6.07
C ASP A 60 11.99 3.45 -7.49
N ASP A 61 12.12 2.33 -8.20
CA ASP A 61 11.61 2.10 -9.55
C ASP A 61 10.15 1.61 -9.53
N VAL A 62 9.28 2.40 -8.90
CA VAL A 62 7.83 2.15 -8.80
C VAL A 62 7.05 3.39 -9.22
N ASP A 63 5.78 3.23 -9.62
CA ASP A 63 4.92 4.34 -10.05
C ASP A 63 4.66 5.31 -8.92
N PHE A 64 4.48 4.82 -7.70
CA PHE A 64 4.52 5.66 -6.52
C PHE A 64 5.07 4.93 -5.30
N LYS A 65 5.66 5.71 -4.40
CA LYS A 65 6.27 5.24 -3.15
C LYS A 65 5.72 6.04 -1.98
N VAL A 66 5.42 5.34 -0.89
CA VAL A 66 5.02 5.95 0.38
C VAL A 66 6.13 5.69 1.39
N VAL A 67 6.69 6.76 1.96
CA VAL A 67 7.60 6.67 3.10
C VAL A 67 6.87 7.24 4.29
N VAL A 68 6.73 6.47 5.36
CA VAL A 68 5.90 6.86 6.50
C VAL A 68 6.49 6.37 7.81
N ASP A 69 6.29 7.12 8.90
CA ASP A 69 6.58 6.66 10.25
C ASP A 69 5.74 5.42 10.62
N TYR A 70 6.38 4.40 11.20
CA TYR A 70 5.74 3.12 11.50
C TYR A 70 4.57 3.28 12.46
N ASP A 71 4.74 3.97 13.58
CA ASP A 71 3.69 4.10 14.60
C ASP A 71 2.55 5.00 14.10
N ALA A 72 2.90 6.08 13.39
CA ALA A 72 1.92 7.04 12.89
C ALA A 72 0.98 6.45 11.83
N VAL A 73 1.44 5.46 11.04
CA VAL A 73 0.61 4.85 9.99
C VAL A 73 -0.31 3.74 10.49
N LEU A 74 -0.06 3.15 11.66
CA LEU A 74 -0.87 2.02 12.14
C LEU A 74 -2.38 2.31 12.19
N PRO A 75 -2.85 3.48 12.69
CA PRO A 75 -4.28 3.80 12.67
C PRO A 75 -4.83 3.85 11.24
N LEU A 76 -4.05 4.40 10.30
CA LEU A 76 -4.44 4.50 8.89
C LEU A 76 -4.51 3.11 8.25
N GLY A 77 -3.46 2.29 8.40
CA GLY A 77 -3.37 0.97 7.77
C GLY A 77 -4.36 -0.07 8.32
N ARG A 78 -4.86 0.13 9.53
CA ARG A 78 -5.89 -0.73 10.16
C ARG A 78 -7.32 -0.23 9.93
N TYR A 79 -7.51 0.90 9.25
CA TYR A 79 -8.82 1.52 9.09
C TYR A 79 -9.62 0.84 7.96
N ASP A 80 -10.59 -0.01 8.28
CA ASP A 80 -11.50 -0.61 7.28
C ASP A 80 -12.56 0.42 6.84
N THR A 81 -12.58 0.78 5.56
CA THR A 81 -13.58 1.71 5.01
C THR A 81 -14.95 1.08 4.84
N GLN A 82 -15.05 -0.26 4.86
CA GLN A 82 -16.28 -1.01 4.64
C GLN A 82 -16.97 -0.67 3.31
N GLY A 83 -16.22 -0.14 2.33
CA GLY A 83 -16.76 0.39 1.08
C GLY A 83 -17.67 1.62 1.22
N LYS A 84 -17.71 2.28 2.39
CA LYS A 84 -18.54 3.47 2.62
C LYS A 84 -17.80 4.74 2.22
N GLN A 85 -18.44 5.59 1.42
CA GLN A 85 -17.82 6.81 0.89
C GLN A 85 -17.33 7.78 1.97
N GLU A 86 -18.10 7.95 3.05
CA GLU A 86 -17.71 8.77 4.20
C GLU A 86 -16.41 8.28 4.85
N ARG A 87 -16.24 6.96 4.97
CA ARG A 87 -15.06 6.33 5.56
C ARG A 87 -13.85 6.41 4.63
N VAL A 88 -14.07 6.36 3.31
CA VAL A 88 -13.02 6.64 2.32
C VAL A 88 -12.54 8.09 2.43
N GLN A 89 -13.43 9.04 2.70
CA GLN A 89 -13.05 10.44 2.95
C GLN A 89 -12.27 10.58 4.25
N GLU A 90 -12.69 9.92 5.34
CA GLU A 90 -11.94 9.88 6.61
C GLU A 90 -10.53 9.33 6.40
N LEU A 91 -10.40 8.20 5.70
CA LEU A 91 -9.10 7.62 5.36
C LEU A 91 -8.20 8.60 4.59
N SER A 92 -8.79 9.31 3.62
CA SER A 92 -8.07 10.35 2.88
C SER A 92 -7.59 11.49 3.80
N GLN A 93 -8.43 11.92 4.75
CA GLN A 93 -8.08 12.96 5.71
C GLN A 93 -6.96 12.51 6.67
N MET A 94 -6.96 11.25 7.11
CA MET A 94 -5.88 10.66 7.92
C MET A 94 -4.56 10.68 7.15
N SER A 95 -4.55 10.26 5.87
CA SER A 95 -3.36 10.31 5.02
C SER A 95 -2.86 11.75 4.86
N GLN A 96 -3.76 12.71 4.63
CA GLN A 96 -3.38 14.12 4.50
C GLN A 96 -2.84 14.70 5.81
N ALA A 97 -3.34 14.28 6.97
CA ALA A 97 -2.81 14.71 8.26
C ALA A 97 -1.35 14.26 8.42
N LEU A 98 -1.06 12.97 8.18
CA LEU A 98 0.31 12.45 8.25
C LEU A 98 1.26 13.16 7.29
N ILE A 99 0.78 13.53 6.09
CA ILE A 99 1.57 14.31 5.13
C ILE A 99 1.85 15.73 5.66
N ARG A 100 0.83 16.41 6.18
CA ARG A 100 0.98 17.77 6.76
C ARG A 100 1.93 17.79 7.94
N ASP A 101 1.89 16.74 8.76
CA ASP A 101 2.71 16.63 9.97
C ASP A 101 4.14 16.13 9.67
N GLY A 102 4.47 15.90 8.40
CA GLY A 102 5.79 15.43 7.96
C GLY A 102 6.07 13.95 8.27
N GLN A 103 5.07 13.22 8.74
CA GLN A 103 5.16 11.80 9.10
C GLN A 103 4.97 10.88 7.88
N MET A 104 4.43 11.39 6.79
CA MET A 104 4.24 10.66 5.53
C MET A 104 4.74 11.48 4.35
N ARG A 105 5.41 10.83 3.41
CA ARG A 105 5.77 11.38 2.11
C ARG A 105 5.32 10.43 1.02
N VAL A 106 4.64 10.99 0.01
CA VAL A 106 4.30 10.29 -1.23
C VAL A 106 5.21 10.80 -2.34
N ILE A 107 5.83 9.88 -3.07
CA ILE A 107 6.74 10.14 -4.19
C ILE A 107 6.16 9.47 -5.43
N GLY A 108 6.22 10.12 -6.59
CA GLY A 108 5.67 9.58 -7.84
C GLY A 108 4.18 9.90 -8.05
N ASP A 109 3.52 9.12 -8.89
CA ASP A 109 2.18 9.40 -9.41
C ASP A 109 1.16 8.34 -8.98
N ARG A 110 0.37 8.67 -7.96
CA ARG A 110 -0.73 7.82 -7.45
C ARG A 110 -1.89 7.68 -8.44
N THR A 111 -2.01 8.58 -9.42
CA THR A 111 -3.13 8.55 -10.38
C THR A 111 -3.01 7.42 -11.40
N LYS A 112 -1.80 6.83 -11.53
CA LYS A 112 -1.55 5.64 -12.36
C LYS A 112 -2.17 4.37 -11.80
N ARG A 113 -2.64 4.36 -10.55
CA ARG A 113 -3.34 3.20 -10.00
C ARG A 113 -4.66 3.01 -10.76
N ASP A 114 -4.74 1.92 -11.51
CA ASP A 114 -5.96 1.57 -12.22
C ASP A 114 -7.10 1.27 -11.23
N PRO A 115 -8.24 1.98 -11.31
CA PRO A 115 -9.35 1.81 -10.37
C PRO A 115 -9.96 0.40 -10.43
N ARG A 116 -9.79 -0.34 -11.53
CA ARG A 116 -10.29 -1.73 -11.68
C ARG A 116 -9.58 -2.72 -10.78
N VAL A 117 -8.36 -2.41 -10.34
CA VAL A 117 -7.61 -3.19 -9.34
C VAL A 117 -8.40 -3.31 -8.02
N GLY A 118 -9.32 -2.38 -7.76
CA GLY A 118 -10.12 -2.33 -6.55
C GLY A 118 -9.31 -1.88 -5.34
N ASP A 119 -9.91 -1.97 -4.15
CA ASP A 119 -9.26 -1.56 -2.92
C ASP A 119 -8.60 -2.73 -2.17
N PHE A 120 -7.27 -2.74 -2.10
CA PHE A 120 -6.52 -3.67 -1.23
C PHE A 120 -6.47 -3.20 0.20
N HIS A 121 -6.70 -1.91 0.45
CA HIS A 121 -6.55 -1.36 1.79
C HIS A 121 -7.47 -2.06 2.78
N ASP A 122 -8.77 -2.10 2.51
CA ASP A 122 -9.75 -2.81 3.33
C ASP A 122 -9.43 -4.31 3.52
N ILE A 123 -8.85 -4.97 2.50
CA ILE A 123 -8.45 -6.38 2.60
C ILE A 123 -7.29 -6.55 3.58
N ILE A 124 -6.31 -5.66 3.54
CA ILE A 124 -5.15 -5.65 4.44
C ILE A 124 -5.59 -5.23 5.85
N ALA A 125 -6.41 -4.19 5.98
CA ALA A 125 -6.92 -3.68 7.25
C ALA A 125 -7.64 -4.78 8.04
N ARG A 126 -8.54 -5.55 7.39
CA ARG A 126 -9.28 -6.63 8.06
C ARG A 126 -8.43 -7.77 8.62
N VAL A 127 -7.21 -7.96 8.15
CA VAL A 127 -6.32 -9.05 8.61
C VAL A 127 -5.16 -8.54 9.47
N THR A 128 -5.04 -7.22 9.64
CA THR A 128 -3.99 -6.56 10.43
C THR A 128 -4.54 -5.69 11.58
N ALA A 129 -5.86 -5.50 11.64
CA ALA A 129 -6.60 -4.87 12.73
C ALA A 129 -6.68 -5.75 13.98
#